data_AF-A0A511TBW0-F1
#
_entry.id   AF-A0A511TBW0-F1
#
_cell.length_a   1.000
_cell.length_b   1.000
_cell.length_c   1.000
_cell.angle_alpha   90.00
_cell.angle_beta   90.00
_cell.angle_gamma   90.00
#
_symmetry.space_group_name_H-M   'P 1'
#
loop_
_entity.id
_entity.type
_entity.pdbx_description
1 polymer ?
#
loop_
_entity_poly.entity_id
_entity_poly.type
_entity_poly.pdbx_seq_one_letter_code
_entity_poly.pdbx_strand_id
1 'polypeptide(L)'
;MTLELVAILVCAVTVSFGLGIVFAFPRTNSQQTRRLGAGLLITSGVLSAGGAAWLIWSVVDFLSNTNFSKGRVLRLRGRARVARRALGSGWADDAVPEVSGLTTWQRTVLGEAWMTSARMEHASVPAFAKLSLRLSAMGAPSALLEDCHLAALDEVRHARRCFALARAYSGVDWTAGPIPELGQEGVKPMATGSEDAWARLARGSLLDGCLAEGVASLVAAEGARRAADPVVRETLSVIAEDEGRHAELGWDVLDFALERGGGSAKAGLRRALAELDARSTPSLPPIPGVDEDFLARHGLLSQAELGHWTRECIQRTRARALALLEPRPAQIACQGMTVFR
;
A
#
# COMPACT_ATOMS: atom_id res chain seq x y z
N MET A 1 -30.07 -2.87 4.90
CA MET A 1 -30.05 -2.04 3.68
C MET A 1 -28.66 -2.14 3.09
N THR A 2 -28.51 -2.75 1.91
CA THR A 2 -27.19 -2.92 1.27
C THR A 2 -26.64 -1.54 0.86
N LEU A 3 -25.31 -1.37 0.88
CA LEU A 3 -24.64 -0.14 0.45
C LEU A 3 -25.06 0.30 -0.98
N GLU A 4 -25.40 -0.67 -1.83
CA GLU A 4 -25.94 -0.45 -3.17
C GLU A 4 -27.29 0.29 -3.17
N LEU A 5 -28.20 -0.06 -2.24
CA LEU A 5 -29.50 0.61 -2.13
C LEU A 5 -29.36 2.06 -1.65
N VAL A 6 -28.35 2.33 -0.80
CA VAL A 6 -28.04 3.70 -0.35
C VAL A 6 -27.43 4.51 -1.51
N ALA A 7 -26.53 3.92 -2.28
CA ALA A 7 -25.92 4.57 -3.45
C ALA A 7 -26.94 4.89 -4.55
N ILE A 8 -27.84 3.94 -4.86
CA ILE A 8 -28.92 4.16 -5.83
C ILE A 8 -29.89 5.24 -5.35
N LEU A 9 -30.26 5.23 -4.07
CA LEU A 9 -31.16 6.24 -3.51
C LEU A 9 -30.53 7.65 -3.53
N VAL A 10 -29.24 7.75 -3.20
CA VAL A 10 -28.52 9.03 -3.22
C VAL A 10 -28.37 9.55 -4.65
N CYS A 11 -27.96 8.72 -5.61
CA CYS A 11 -27.88 9.09 -7.03
C CYS A 11 -29.24 9.48 -7.61
N ALA A 12 -30.31 8.75 -7.29
CA ALA A 12 -31.66 9.08 -7.71
C ALA A 12 -32.12 10.45 -7.16
N VAL A 13 -31.73 10.78 -5.92
CA VAL A 13 -32.05 12.08 -5.29
C VAL A 13 -31.24 13.22 -5.92
N THR A 14 -29.94 13.05 -6.20
CA THR A 14 -29.12 14.09 -6.86
C THR A 14 -29.56 14.37 -8.30
N VAL A 15 -29.90 13.32 -9.07
CA VAL A 15 -30.36 13.47 -10.47
C VAL A 15 -31.76 14.09 -10.52
N SER A 16 -32.68 13.67 -9.64
CA SER A 16 -34.05 14.22 -9.59
C SER A 16 -34.07 15.70 -9.19
N PHE A 17 -33.17 16.12 -8.29
CA PHE A 17 -33.03 17.53 -7.93
C PHE A 17 -32.37 18.37 -9.04
N GLY A 18 -31.40 17.81 -9.78
CA GLY A 18 -30.80 18.46 -10.94
C GLY A 18 -31.80 18.75 -12.07
N LEU A 19 -32.71 17.82 -12.34
CA LEU A 19 -33.79 18.00 -13.32
C LEU A 19 -34.89 18.94 -12.83
N GLY A 20 -35.20 18.95 -11.53
CA GLY A 20 -36.16 19.88 -10.93
C GLY A 20 -35.78 21.37 -11.07
N ILE A 21 -34.47 21.67 -11.10
CA ILE A 21 -33.94 23.03 -11.31
C ILE A 21 -34.18 23.54 -12.76
N VAL A 22 -34.21 22.64 -13.74
CA VAL A 22 -34.39 23.01 -15.16
C VAL A 22 -35.85 23.33 -15.48
N PHE A 23 -36.82 22.75 -14.76
CA PHE A 23 -38.25 22.87 -15.09
C PHE A 23 -39.08 23.78 -14.16
N ALA A 24 -38.53 24.28 -13.05
CA ALA A 24 -39.30 25.00 -12.03
C ALA A 24 -39.09 26.53 -11.97
N PHE A 25 -38.74 27.19 -13.09
CA PHE A 25 -38.72 28.66 -13.17
C PHE A 25 -39.87 29.22 -14.02
N PRO A 26 -41.03 29.55 -13.43
CA PRO A 26 -41.94 30.53 -14.01
C PRO A 26 -41.23 31.90 -14.04
N ARG A 27 -41.35 32.62 -15.16
CA ARG A 27 -40.85 33.99 -15.35
C ARG A 27 -41.62 34.99 -14.45
N THR A 28 -41.42 34.98 -13.14
CA THR A 28 -41.94 36.04 -12.26
C THR A 28 -40.83 36.65 -11.40
N ASN A 29 -40.70 37.97 -11.53
CA ASN A 29 -39.54 38.77 -11.12
C ASN A 29 -39.81 39.47 -9.78
N SER A 30 -39.90 38.72 -8.67
CA SER A 30 -40.00 39.30 -7.32
C SER A 30 -38.71 39.09 -6.53
N GLN A 31 -38.36 40.01 -5.63
CA GLN A 31 -37.14 39.90 -4.81
C GLN A 31 -37.14 38.64 -3.91
N GLN A 32 -38.32 38.11 -3.56
CA GLN A 32 -38.47 36.89 -2.76
C GLN A 32 -38.07 35.62 -3.54
N THR A 33 -38.40 35.52 -4.84
CA THR A 33 -38.01 34.35 -5.66
C THR A 33 -36.50 34.29 -5.91
N ARG A 34 -35.82 35.44 -5.99
CA ARG A 34 -34.35 35.51 -6.11
C ARG A 34 -33.61 35.03 -4.86
N ARG A 35 -34.11 35.35 -3.65
CA ARG A 35 -33.49 34.92 -2.39
C ARG A 35 -33.68 33.42 -2.14
N LEU A 36 -34.87 32.88 -2.47
CA LEU A 36 -35.14 31.44 -2.40
C LEU A 36 -34.32 30.66 -3.43
N GLY A 37 -34.20 31.16 -4.67
CA GLY A 37 -33.35 30.54 -5.70
C GLY A 37 -31.86 30.56 -5.35
N ALA A 38 -31.36 31.65 -4.77
CA ALA A 38 -29.97 31.72 -4.29
C ALA A 38 -29.71 30.76 -3.12
N GLY A 39 -30.65 30.62 -2.18
CA GLY A 39 -30.57 29.64 -1.09
C GLY A 39 -30.54 28.20 -1.59
N LEU A 40 -31.37 27.87 -2.59
CA LEU A 40 -31.43 26.54 -3.19
C LEU A 40 -30.17 26.21 -4.01
N LEU A 41 -29.57 27.20 -4.68
CA LEU A 41 -28.30 27.06 -5.42
C LEU A 41 -27.11 26.85 -4.48
N ILE A 42 -27.08 27.55 -3.33
CA ILE A 42 -26.04 27.38 -2.32
C ILE A 42 -26.17 26.01 -1.63
N THR A 43 -27.38 25.58 -1.26
CA THR A 43 -27.57 24.26 -0.64
C THR A 43 -27.32 23.10 -1.59
N SER A 44 -27.73 23.22 -2.86
CA SER A 44 -27.41 22.23 -3.89
C SER A 44 -25.90 22.19 -4.20
N GLY A 45 -25.23 23.34 -4.33
CA GLY A 45 -23.79 23.41 -4.49
C GLY A 45 -23.02 22.77 -3.32
N VAL A 46 -23.46 22.98 -2.07
CA VAL A 46 -22.87 22.38 -0.87
C VAL A 46 -23.14 20.87 -0.79
N LEU A 47 -24.32 20.39 -1.20
CA LEU A 47 -24.65 18.96 -1.25
C LEU A 47 -23.93 18.23 -2.40
N SER A 48 -23.75 18.88 -3.56
CA SER A 48 -22.96 18.35 -4.68
C SER A 48 -21.47 18.31 -4.37
N ALA A 49 -20.92 19.37 -3.76
CA ALA A 49 -19.54 19.39 -3.29
C ALA A 49 -19.30 18.40 -2.16
N GLY A 50 -20.27 18.25 -1.23
CA GLY A 50 -20.25 17.24 -0.18
C GLY A 50 -20.33 15.82 -0.73
N GLY A 51 -21.14 15.58 -1.76
CA GLY A 51 -21.24 14.29 -2.46
C GLY A 51 -19.97 13.95 -3.24
N ALA A 52 -19.38 14.92 -3.94
CA ALA A 52 -18.09 14.74 -4.63
C ALA A 52 -16.95 14.53 -3.63
N ALA A 53 -16.90 15.28 -2.53
CA ALA A 53 -15.93 15.09 -1.47
C ALA A 53 -16.11 13.75 -0.75
N TRP A 54 -17.34 13.28 -0.54
CA TRP A 54 -17.63 11.95 0.02
C TRP A 54 -17.26 10.84 -0.96
N LEU A 55 -17.46 11.02 -2.27
CA LEU A 55 -17.06 10.06 -3.29
C LEU A 55 -15.53 9.99 -3.42
N ILE A 56 -14.86 11.14 -3.45
CA ILE A 56 -13.40 11.26 -3.42
C ILE A 56 -12.86 10.65 -2.13
N TRP A 57 -13.44 10.99 -0.98
CA TRP A 57 -13.07 10.39 0.30
C TRP A 57 -13.30 8.88 0.29
N SER A 58 -14.42 8.39 -0.23
CA SER A 58 -14.70 6.94 -0.29
C SER A 58 -13.75 6.22 -1.24
N VAL A 59 -13.39 6.82 -2.39
CA VAL A 59 -12.40 6.26 -3.33
C VAL A 59 -10.99 6.31 -2.72
N VAL A 60 -10.59 7.41 -2.10
CA VAL A 60 -9.28 7.60 -1.47
C VAL A 60 -9.12 6.74 -0.22
N ASP A 61 -10.10 6.77 0.69
CA ASP A 61 -10.16 5.95 1.90
C ASP A 61 -10.09 4.48 1.54
N PHE A 62 -10.70 4.08 0.43
CA PHE A 62 -10.68 2.71 -0.05
C PHE A 62 -9.41 2.29 -0.78
N LEU A 63 -8.82 3.17 -1.60
CA LEU A 63 -7.45 3.02 -2.10
C LEU A 63 -6.43 2.95 -0.93
N SER A 64 -6.76 3.54 0.22
CA SER A 64 -5.92 3.59 1.42
C SER A 64 -6.18 2.46 2.45
N ASN A 65 -7.41 1.94 2.55
CA ASN A 65 -7.88 1.05 3.65
C ASN A 65 -8.18 -0.38 3.21
N THR A 66 -8.02 -0.72 1.94
CA THR A 66 -7.81 -2.13 1.63
C THR A 66 -6.51 -2.56 2.33
N ASN A 67 -6.50 -3.73 2.97
CA ASN A 67 -5.29 -4.34 3.57
C ASN A 67 -4.20 -4.68 2.53
N PHE A 68 -4.26 -4.03 1.37
CA PHE A 68 -3.32 -4.05 0.29
C PHE A 68 -2.24 -3.01 0.56
N SER A 69 -1.33 -3.41 1.43
CA SER A 69 -0.08 -2.70 1.64
C SER A 69 0.77 -2.90 0.39
N LYS A 70 1.12 -1.81 -0.32
CA LYS A 70 2.31 -1.84 -1.17
C LYS A 70 3.50 -1.94 -0.21
N GLY A 71 4.14 -3.11 -0.21
CA GLY A 71 5.34 -3.39 0.54
C GLY A 71 5.20 -3.46 2.06
N ARG A 72 6.33 -3.47 2.78
CA ARG A 72 6.40 -3.56 4.24
C ARG A 72 5.98 -2.25 4.91
N VAL A 73 4.68 -2.06 5.11
CA VAL A 73 4.18 -0.89 5.86
C VAL A 73 4.47 -1.00 7.35
N LEU A 74 4.84 0.14 7.94
CA LEU A 74 5.00 0.31 9.38
C LEU A 74 3.75 -0.14 10.15
N ARG A 75 3.92 -1.12 11.04
CA ARG A 75 2.89 -1.54 11.99
C ARG A 75 3.23 -1.11 13.41
N LEU A 76 2.32 -0.34 14.01
CA LEU A 76 2.36 0.04 15.42
C LEU A 76 1.14 -0.55 16.11
N ARG A 77 1.38 -1.35 17.16
CA ARG A 77 0.34 -2.11 17.88
C ARG A 77 -0.59 -2.91 16.95
N GLY A 78 0.01 -3.57 15.95
CA GLY A 78 -0.70 -4.42 14.97
C GLY A 78 -1.44 -3.65 13.87
N ARG A 79 -1.45 -2.31 13.89
CA ARG A 79 -2.14 -1.51 12.88
C ARG A 79 -1.14 -0.83 11.94
N ALA A 80 -1.46 -0.83 10.65
CA ALA A 80 -0.70 -0.08 9.65
C ALA A 80 -0.75 1.42 9.95
N ARG A 81 0.38 2.10 9.74
CA ARG A 81 0.54 3.54 9.94
C ARG A 81 1.30 4.12 8.77
N VAL A 82 0.79 5.21 8.22
CA VAL A 82 1.38 5.93 7.10
C VAL A 82 1.48 7.40 7.42
N ALA A 83 2.37 8.11 6.73
CA ALA A 83 2.53 9.55 6.90
C ALA A 83 1.19 10.29 6.74
N ARG A 84 0.97 11.34 7.53
CA ARG A 84 -0.08 12.32 7.22
C ARG A 84 0.30 13.06 5.93
N ARG A 85 -0.69 13.66 5.27
CA ARG A 85 -0.41 14.58 4.15
C ARG A 85 0.15 15.90 4.69
N ALA A 86 1.10 16.49 4.00
CA ALA A 86 1.63 17.81 4.31
C ALA A 86 2.01 18.55 3.02
N LEU A 87 2.08 19.87 3.09
CA LEU A 87 2.57 20.72 2.00
C LEU A 87 4.05 21.06 2.21
N GLY A 88 4.82 21.13 1.14
CA GLY A 88 6.23 21.51 1.16
C GLY A 88 7.07 20.83 0.08
N SER A 89 8.39 21.02 0.16
CA SER A 89 9.37 20.54 -0.83
C SER A 89 10.34 19.48 -0.30
N GLY A 90 10.12 18.94 0.91
CA GLY A 90 11.09 18.08 1.60
C GLY A 90 11.26 16.68 0.99
N TRP A 91 10.18 16.11 0.46
CA TRP A 91 10.20 14.82 -0.25
C TRP A 91 10.04 15.07 -1.75
N ALA A 92 11.16 15.35 -2.42
CA ALA A 92 11.20 15.74 -3.82
C ALA A 92 12.15 14.86 -4.64
N ASP A 93 11.84 14.78 -5.93
CA ASP A 93 12.55 14.07 -7.01
C ASP A 93 12.32 14.86 -8.31
N ASP A 94 13.05 14.53 -9.38
CA ASP A 94 12.93 15.19 -10.69
C ASP A 94 11.97 14.46 -11.67
N ALA A 95 11.29 13.40 -11.22
CA ALA A 95 10.27 12.72 -12.00
C ALA A 95 9.10 13.65 -12.39
N VAL A 96 8.97 13.93 -13.68
CA VAL A 96 7.89 14.72 -14.27
C VAL A 96 7.19 13.89 -15.37
N PRO A 97 6.00 13.33 -15.11
CA PRO A 97 5.23 12.61 -16.12
C PRO A 97 4.52 13.59 -17.07
N GLU A 98 4.12 13.10 -18.24
CA GLU A 98 3.28 13.83 -19.18
C GLU A 98 1.86 13.98 -18.61
N VAL A 99 1.42 15.23 -18.48
CA VAL A 99 0.10 15.58 -17.93
C VAL A 99 -0.80 16.30 -18.93
N SER A 100 -0.27 16.67 -20.11
CA SER A 100 -1.06 17.25 -21.18
C SER A 100 -2.09 16.26 -21.71
N GLY A 101 -3.24 16.77 -22.10
CA GLY A 101 -4.37 15.94 -22.54
C GLY A 101 -5.16 15.25 -21.42
N LEU A 102 -4.71 15.32 -20.15
CA LEU A 102 -5.47 14.82 -19.02
C LEU A 102 -6.50 15.85 -18.54
N THR A 103 -7.71 15.37 -18.28
CA THR A 103 -8.74 16.16 -17.59
C THR A 103 -8.35 16.42 -16.13
N THR A 104 -8.91 17.45 -15.51
CA THR A 104 -8.74 17.72 -14.07
C THR A 104 -9.10 16.51 -13.22
N TRP A 105 -10.15 15.78 -13.58
CA TRP A 105 -10.56 14.58 -12.86
C TRP A 105 -9.52 13.45 -12.94
N GLN A 106 -9.04 13.15 -14.15
CA GLN A 106 -7.98 12.15 -14.35
C GLN A 106 -6.71 12.51 -13.58
N ARG A 107 -6.31 13.78 -13.60
CA ARG A 107 -5.18 14.29 -12.82
C ARG A 107 -5.36 14.08 -11.32
N THR A 108 -6.56 14.32 -10.79
CA THR A 108 -6.88 14.02 -9.39
C THR A 108 -6.76 12.53 -9.07
N VAL A 109 -7.33 11.65 -9.90
CA VAL A 109 -7.26 10.19 -9.68
C VAL A 109 -5.81 9.70 -9.64
N LEU A 110 -4.99 10.11 -10.62
CA LEU A 110 -3.57 9.72 -10.68
C LEU A 110 -2.78 10.32 -9.51
N GLY A 111 -2.98 11.60 -9.20
CA GLY A 111 -2.33 12.27 -8.07
C GLY A 111 -2.63 11.58 -6.73
N GLU A 112 -3.87 11.15 -6.51
CA GLU A 112 -4.28 10.41 -5.31
C GLU A 112 -3.68 9.01 -5.22
N ALA A 113 -3.57 8.29 -6.34
CA ALA A 113 -2.92 6.98 -6.41
C ALA A 113 -1.42 7.07 -6.08
N TRP A 114 -0.71 8.05 -6.65
CA TRP A 114 0.69 8.30 -6.36
C TRP A 114 0.91 8.82 -4.94
N MET A 115 0.03 9.67 -4.43
CA MET A 115 0.09 10.15 -3.04
C MET A 115 -0.10 8.99 -2.04
N THR A 116 -0.99 8.05 -2.35
CA THR A 116 -1.18 6.86 -1.53
C THR A 116 0.08 6.01 -1.50
N SER A 117 0.68 5.78 -2.68
CA SER A 117 1.94 5.03 -2.80
C SER A 117 3.07 5.73 -2.02
N ALA A 118 3.27 7.04 -2.23
CA ALA A 118 4.30 7.83 -1.55
C ALA A 118 4.25 7.74 -0.02
N ARG A 119 3.04 7.71 0.55
CA ARG A 119 2.83 7.58 2.00
C ARG A 119 3.10 6.18 2.51
N MET A 120 2.89 5.15 1.67
CA MET A 120 3.24 3.76 1.99
C MET A 120 4.76 3.57 1.96
N GLU A 121 5.46 4.01 0.90
CA GLU A 121 6.93 3.90 0.82
C GLU A 121 7.61 4.68 1.96
N HIS A 122 7.12 5.89 2.25
CA HIS A 122 7.60 6.65 3.41
C HIS A 122 7.42 5.87 4.72
N ALA A 123 6.35 5.10 4.86
CA ALA A 123 6.12 4.27 6.04
C ALA A 123 7.01 3.03 6.06
N SER A 124 7.44 2.53 4.91
CA SER A 124 8.38 1.41 4.82
C SER A 124 9.77 1.78 5.38
N VAL A 125 10.22 3.03 5.23
CA VAL A 125 11.49 3.53 5.80
C VAL A 125 11.63 3.22 7.31
N PRO A 126 10.76 3.69 8.22
CA PRO A 126 10.84 3.33 9.64
C PRO A 126 10.49 1.86 9.91
N ALA A 127 9.79 1.17 9.02
CA ALA A 127 9.51 -0.27 9.17
C ALA A 127 10.80 -1.10 9.04
N PHE A 128 11.61 -0.83 8.03
CA PHE A 128 12.94 -1.43 7.86
C PHE A 128 13.90 -1.03 8.97
N ALA A 129 13.92 0.24 9.39
CA ALA A 129 14.73 0.68 10.53
C ALA A 129 14.36 -0.05 11.83
N LYS A 130 13.06 -0.28 12.08
CA LYS A 130 12.60 -1.07 13.24
C LYS A 130 12.97 -2.55 13.11
N LEU A 131 12.96 -3.09 11.90
CA LEU A 131 13.42 -4.45 11.65
C LEU A 131 14.92 -4.59 11.95
N SER A 132 15.77 -3.67 11.47
CA SER A 132 17.22 -3.74 11.73
C SER A 132 17.55 -3.69 13.22
N LEU A 133 16.87 -2.82 13.98
CA LEU A 133 16.98 -2.78 15.45
C LEU A 133 16.56 -4.10 16.10
N ARG A 134 15.49 -4.73 15.61
CA ARG A 134 15.05 -6.05 16.10
C ARG A 134 16.04 -7.15 15.79
N LEU A 135 16.59 -7.17 14.58
CA LEU A 135 17.58 -8.15 14.15
C LEU A 135 18.88 -8.00 14.94
N SER A 136 19.34 -6.77 15.15
CA SER A 136 20.48 -6.46 16.02
C SER A 136 20.28 -7.00 17.43
N ALA A 137 19.12 -6.74 18.03
CA ALA A 137 18.80 -7.21 19.38
C ALA A 137 18.64 -8.74 19.49
N MET A 138 18.44 -9.42 18.36
CA MET A 138 18.34 -10.89 18.27
C MET A 138 19.65 -11.55 17.81
N GLY A 139 20.73 -10.78 17.63
CA GLY A 139 22.04 -11.29 17.21
C GLY A 139 22.04 -11.85 15.80
N ALA A 140 21.31 -11.21 14.88
CA ALA A 140 21.31 -11.57 13.46
C ALA A 140 22.67 -11.31 12.79
N PRO A 141 23.01 -12.06 11.72
CA PRO A 141 24.17 -11.78 10.89
C PRO A 141 24.16 -10.34 10.37
N SER A 142 25.34 -9.72 10.23
CA SER A 142 25.48 -8.33 9.81
C SER A 142 24.88 -8.06 8.43
N ALA A 143 24.93 -9.03 7.51
CA ALA A 143 24.34 -8.92 6.17
C ALA A 143 22.84 -8.56 6.23
N LEU A 144 22.07 -9.19 7.12
CA LEU A 144 20.63 -8.87 7.24
C LEU A 144 20.38 -7.45 7.76
N LEU A 145 21.29 -6.90 8.56
CA LEU A 145 21.20 -5.52 9.03
C LEU A 145 21.54 -4.56 7.89
N GLU A 146 22.60 -4.85 7.14
CA GLU A 146 23.00 -4.10 5.95
C GLU A 146 21.86 -4.05 4.93
N ASP A 147 21.26 -5.19 4.59
CA ASP A 147 20.15 -5.28 3.65
C ASP A 147 18.91 -4.50 4.14
N CYS A 148 18.62 -4.50 5.45
CA CYS A 148 17.55 -3.66 6.00
C CYS A 148 17.84 -2.16 5.82
N HIS A 149 19.09 -1.74 5.95
CA HIS A 149 19.47 -0.34 5.76
C HIS A 149 19.45 0.06 4.29
N LEU A 150 19.89 -0.83 3.39
CA LEU A 150 19.77 -0.63 1.95
C LEU A 150 18.30 -0.51 1.55
N ALA A 151 17.46 -1.46 1.97
CA ALA A 151 16.02 -1.39 1.70
C ALA A 151 15.39 -0.10 2.22
N ALA A 152 15.74 0.36 3.44
CA ALA A 152 15.28 1.64 3.95
C ALA A 152 15.70 2.85 3.07
N LEU A 153 16.87 2.80 2.44
CA LEU A 153 17.33 3.84 1.50
C LEU A 153 16.58 3.74 0.16
N ASP A 154 16.27 2.54 -0.32
CA ASP A 154 15.43 2.28 -1.49
C ASP A 154 14.06 2.92 -1.28
N GLU A 155 13.45 2.69 -0.11
CA GLU A 155 12.17 3.30 0.27
C GLU A 155 12.19 4.83 0.36
N VAL A 156 13.31 5.43 0.77
CA VAL A 156 13.47 6.89 0.71
C VAL A 156 13.42 7.38 -0.73
N ARG A 157 14.07 6.66 -1.66
CA ARG A 157 14.07 6.98 -3.10
C ARG A 157 12.67 6.79 -3.69
N HIS A 158 12.01 5.66 -3.40
CA HIS A 158 10.64 5.37 -3.84
C HIS A 158 9.66 6.44 -3.35
N ALA A 159 9.70 6.80 -2.07
CA ALA A 159 8.84 7.81 -1.50
C ALA A 159 9.01 9.17 -2.18
N ARG A 160 10.26 9.64 -2.37
CA ARG A 160 10.56 10.90 -3.05
C ARG A 160 9.98 10.94 -4.46
N ARG A 161 10.20 9.88 -5.24
CA ARG A 161 9.72 9.75 -6.62
C ARG A 161 8.20 9.71 -6.69
N CYS A 162 7.56 8.92 -5.81
CA CYS A 162 6.10 8.87 -5.71
C CYS A 162 5.49 10.22 -5.28
N PHE A 163 6.13 10.97 -4.37
CA PHE A 163 5.71 12.34 -4.04
C PHE A 163 5.84 13.29 -5.24
N ALA A 164 6.93 13.21 -6.01
CA ALA A 164 7.08 14.03 -7.22
C ALA A 164 5.99 13.75 -8.27
N LEU A 165 5.67 12.48 -8.51
CA LEU A 165 4.56 12.10 -9.38
C LEU A 165 3.21 12.62 -8.85
N ALA A 166 2.95 12.47 -7.55
CA ALA A 166 1.73 13.00 -6.92
C ALA A 166 1.61 14.53 -7.10
N ARG A 167 2.72 15.26 -6.96
CA ARG A 167 2.79 16.72 -7.17
C ARG A 167 2.50 17.08 -8.62
N ALA A 168 3.15 16.41 -9.58
CA ALA A 168 2.98 16.72 -11.00
C ALA A 168 1.52 16.51 -11.46
N TYR A 169 0.91 15.38 -11.08
CA TYR A 169 -0.47 15.11 -11.41
C TYR A 169 -1.44 16.06 -10.71
N SER A 170 -1.32 16.26 -9.39
CA SER A 170 -2.28 17.09 -8.64
C SER A 170 -2.06 18.61 -8.78
N GLY A 171 -0.87 19.06 -9.16
CA GLY A 171 -0.47 20.46 -9.14
C GLY A 171 -0.29 21.05 -7.73
N VAL A 172 -0.24 20.21 -6.69
CA VAL A 172 -0.08 20.62 -5.29
C VAL A 172 1.29 20.18 -4.79
N ASP A 173 2.00 21.06 -4.08
CA ASP A 173 3.31 20.79 -3.49
C ASP A 173 3.22 19.87 -2.25
N TRP A 174 2.91 18.59 -2.47
CA TRP A 174 2.88 17.56 -1.44
C TRP A 174 4.28 17.19 -0.93
N THR A 175 4.35 16.90 0.36
CA THR A 175 5.50 16.30 1.05
C THR A 175 5.00 15.32 2.11
N ALA A 176 5.88 14.49 2.67
CA ALA A 176 5.48 13.65 3.79
C ALA A 176 5.20 14.49 5.05
N GLY A 177 4.06 14.25 5.68
CA GLY A 177 3.75 14.74 7.00
C GLY A 177 4.20 13.77 8.10
N PRO A 178 3.98 14.13 9.38
CA PRO A 178 4.40 13.29 10.49
C PRO A 178 3.64 11.95 10.52
N ILE A 179 4.27 10.95 11.15
CA ILE A 179 3.62 9.74 11.67
C ILE A 179 3.63 9.87 13.21
N PRO A 180 2.63 10.54 13.82
CA PRO A 180 2.67 10.88 15.24
C PRO A 180 2.80 9.65 16.15
N GLU A 181 2.26 8.52 15.72
CA GLU A 181 2.28 7.28 16.48
C GLU A 181 3.70 6.73 16.70
N LEU A 182 4.66 7.04 15.81
CA LEU A 182 6.07 6.70 16.03
C LEU A 182 6.64 7.39 17.26
N GLY A 183 6.34 8.68 17.45
CA GLY A 183 6.79 9.45 18.60
C GLY A 183 6.06 9.10 19.91
N GLN A 184 4.98 8.31 19.84
CA GLN A 184 4.18 7.88 20.98
C GLN A 184 4.46 6.44 21.42
N GLU A 185 5.21 5.66 20.64
CA GLU A 185 5.79 4.41 21.14
C GLU A 185 6.87 4.78 22.16
N GLY A 186 6.50 4.86 23.43
CA GLY A 186 7.49 4.92 24.52
C GLY A 186 8.49 3.77 24.39
N VAL A 187 9.70 3.97 24.89
CA VAL A 187 10.77 2.95 24.89
C VAL A 187 10.37 1.80 25.80
N LYS A 188 9.54 0.88 25.31
CA LYS A 188 9.33 -0.40 25.97
C LYS A 188 10.50 -1.30 25.60
N PRO A 189 11.17 -1.93 26.58
CA PRO A 189 12.17 -2.94 26.28
C PRO A 189 11.56 -3.96 25.33
N MET A 190 12.19 -4.14 24.17
CA MET A 190 11.81 -5.22 23.29
C MET A 190 12.10 -6.50 24.08
N ALA A 191 11.08 -7.33 24.33
CA ALA A 191 11.29 -8.61 25.00
C ALA A 191 12.09 -9.52 24.07
N THR A 192 13.41 -9.33 24.05
CA THR A 192 14.38 -10.00 23.19
C THR A 192 14.75 -11.29 23.89
N GLY A 193 14.10 -12.39 23.49
CA GLY A 193 14.33 -13.71 24.05
C GLY A 193 13.08 -14.44 24.58
N SER A 194 11.90 -13.79 24.61
CA SER A 194 10.67 -14.55 24.85
C SER A 194 10.32 -15.37 23.62
N GLU A 195 9.70 -16.55 23.81
CA GLU A 195 9.22 -17.37 22.70
C GLU A 195 8.40 -16.52 21.71
N ASP A 196 7.54 -15.64 22.21
CA ASP A 196 6.75 -14.74 21.36
C ASP A 196 7.58 -13.85 20.40
N ALA A 197 8.83 -13.54 20.71
CA ALA A 197 9.66 -12.67 19.87
C ALA A 197 10.02 -13.33 18.54
N TRP A 198 10.41 -14.61 18.56
CA TRP A 198 10.70 -15.40 17.37
C TRP A 198 9.44 -15.68 16.54
N ALA A 199 8.32 -16.01 17.20
CA ALA A 199 7.04 -16.18 16.52
C ALA A 199 6.60 -14.89 15.81
N ARG A 200 6.79 -13.73 16.45
CA ARG A 200 6.48 -12.41 15.85
C ARG A 200 7.41 -12.07 14.69
N LEU A 201 8.70 -12.38 14.77
CA LEU A 201 9.64 -12.18 13.68
C LEU A 201 9.23 -13.04 12.47
N ALA A 202 9.07 -14.35 12.64
CA ALA A 202 8.68 -15.26 11.55
C ALA A 202 7.35 -14.85 10.91
N ARG A 203 6.34 -14.49 11.71
CA ARG A 203 5.05 -14.00 11.19
C ARG A 203 5.20 -12.70 10.40
N GLY A 204 5.94 -11.73 10.93
CA GLY A 204 6.18 -10.45 10.24
C GLY A 204 6.99 -10.61 8.96
N SER A 205 8.01 -11.47 8.98
CA SER A 205 8.81 -11.81 7.80
C SER A 205 7.95 -12.36 6.67
N LEU A 206 7.06 -13.32 6.95
CA LEU A 206 6.19 -13.88 5.92
C LEU A 206 5.15 -12.88 5.41
N LEU A 207 4.42 -12.22 6.32
CA LEU A 207 3.26 -11.40 5.94
C LEU A 207 3.63 -10.02 5.42
N ASP A 208 4.62 -9.38 6.03
CA ASP A 208 5.02 -8.01 5.71
C ASP A 208 6.29 -7.97 4.83
N GLY A 209 7.18 -8.97 4.92
CA GLY A 209 8.33 -9.09 4.01
C GLY A 209 8.00 -9.87 2.74
N CYS A 210 7.91 -11.19 2.85
CA CYS A 210 7.75 -12.06 1.68
C CYS A 210 6.50 -11.72 0.85
N LEU A 211 5.34 -11.64 1.51
CA LEU A 211 4.08 -11.43 0.81
C LEU A 211 3.91 -9.98 0.34
N ALA A 212 4.01 -9.00 1.25
CA ALA A 212 3.66 -7.63 0.90
C ALA A 212 4.64 -7.01 -0.11
N GLU A 213 5.95 -7.23 0.06
CA GLU A 213 6.96 -6.81 -0.91
C GLU A 213 6.84 -7.59 -2.22
N GLY A 214 6.61 -8.90 -2.15
CA GLY A 214 6.44 -9.75 -3.34
C GLY A 214 5.21 -9.35 -4.17
N VAL A 215 4.12 -8.96 -3.51
CA VAL A 215 2.94 -8.39 -4.16
C VAL A 215 3.26 -7.03 -4.79
N ALA A 216 3.95 -6.15 -4.06
CA ALA A 216 4.35 -4.83 -4.57
C ALA A 216 5.22 -4.95 -5.82
N SER A 217 6.20 -5.87 -5.81
CA SER A 217 7.05 -6.19 -6.95
C SER A 217 6.24 -6.61 -8.18
N LEU A 218 5.33 -7.60 -8.04
CA LEU A 218 4.52 -8.10 -9.16
C LEU A 218 3.57 -7.02 -9.72
N VAL A 219 2.94 -6.24 -8.84
CA VAL A 219 2.04 -5.15 -9.24
C VAL A 219 2.81 -4.03 -9.94
N ALA A 220 3.96 -3.64 -9.43
CA ALA A 220 4.81 -2.62 -10.04
C ALA A 220 5.34 -3.10 -11.41
N ALA A 221 5.77 -4.36 -11.52
CA ALA A 221 6.24 -4.94 -12.77
C ALA A 221 5.15 -4.92 -13.86
N GLU A 222 3.93 -5.32 -13.49
CA GLU A 222 2.81 -5.29 -14.43
C GLU A 222 2.39 -3.85 -14.79
N GLY A 223 2.43 -2.94 -13.83
CA GLY A 223 2.19 -1.52 -14.07
C GLY A 223 3.22 -0.93 -15.03
N ALA A 224 4.50 -1.22 -14.83
CA ALA A 224 5.60 -0.80 -15.70
C ALA A 224 5.40 -1.31 -17.14
N ARG A 225 5.04 -2.59 -17.29
CA ARG A 225 4.82 -3.23 -18.60
C ARG A 225 3.77 -2.49 -19.44
N ARG A 226 2.78 -1.88 -18.80
CA ARG A 226 1.63 -1.23 -19.47
C ARG A 226 1.70 0.29 -19.52
N ALA A 227 2.49 0.90 -18.64
CA ALA A 227 2.67 2.33 -18.59
C ALA A 227 3.14 2.88 -19.95
N ALA A 228 2.39 3.83 -20.50
CA ALA A 228 2.71 4.51 -21.73
C ALA A 228 3.76 5.59 -21.51
N ASP A 229 3.66 6.32 -20.40
CA ASP A 229 4.61 7.35 -20.00
C ASP A 229 5.96 6.71 -19.58
N PRO A 230 7.09 7.16 -20.15
CA PRO A 230 8.40 6.58 -19.85
C PRO A 230 8.87 6.82 -18.42
N VAL A 231 8.52 7.95 -17.79
CA VAL A 231 8.88 8.27 -16.39
C VAL A 231 8.12 7.35 -15.44
N VAL A 232 6.82 7.12 -15.70
CA VAL A 232 6.02 6.16 -14.93
C VAL A 232 6.56 4.74 -15.09
N ARG A 233 6.87 4.34 -16.33
CA ARG A 233 7.44 3.01 -16.62
C ARG A 233 8.76 2.79 -15.88
N GLU A 234 9.67 3.74 -15.97
CA GLU A 234 10.97 3.67 -15.29
C GLU A 234 10.78 3.59 -13.76
N THR A 235 9.94 4.46 -13.20
CA THR A 235 9.63 4.47 -11.76
C THR A 235 9.14 3.11 -11.28
N LEU A 236 8.16 2.54 -11.97
CA LEU A 236 7.59 1.25 -11.60
C LEU A 236 8.55 0.08 -11.84
N SER A 237 9.43 0.17 -12.84
CA SER A 237 10.44 -0.87 -13.10
C SER A 237 11.47 -0.93 -11.96
N VAL A 238 11.97 0.23 -11.52
CA VAL A 238 12.90 0.32 -10.38
C VAL A 238 12.23 -0.21 -9.11
N ILE A 239 11.02 0.26 -8.80
CA ILE A 239 10.27 -0.24 -7.64
C ILE A 239 10.09 -1.76 -7.74
N ALA A 240 9.71 -2.30 -8.91
CA ALA A 240 9.50 -3.74 -9.06
C ALA A 240 10.75 -4.58 -8.74
N GLU A 241 11.92 -4.14 -9.20
CA GLU A 241 13.20 -4.79 -8.94
C GLU A 241 13.61 -4.69 -7.46
N ASP A 242 13.46 -3.49 -6.88
CA ASP A 242 13.83 -3.20 -5.50
C ASP A 242 12.92 -3.97 -4.52
N GLU A 243 11.59 -3.95 -4.72
CA GLU A 243 10.65 -4.73 -3.91
C GLU A 243 10.84 -6.24 -4.06
N GLY A 244 11.33 -6.70 -5.23
CA GLY A 244 11.71 -8.10 -5.40
C GLY A 244 12.85 -8.50 -4.46
N ARG A 245 13.87 -7.65 -4.32
CA ARG A 245 14.96 -7.85 -3.36
C ARG A 245 14.49 -7.74 -1.92
N HIS A 246 13.58 -6.81 -1.62
CA HIS A 246 12.98 -6.68 -0.29
C HIS A 246 12.19 -7.94 0.12
N ALA A 247 11.49 -8.57 -0.84
CA ALA A 247 10.80 -9.83 -0.61
C ALA A 247 11.76 -10.97 -0.25
N GLU A 248 12.90 -11.07 -0.96
CA GLU A 248 13.96 -12.04 -0.65
C GLU A 248 14.61 -11.78 0.71
N LEU A 249 14.87 -10.52 1.07
CA LEU A 249 15.28 -10.18 2.44
C LEU A 249 14.25 -10.67 3.48
N GLY A 250 12.96 -10.59 3.17
CA GLY A 250 11.90 -11.18 3.99
C GLY A 250 12.09 -12.69 4.22
N TRP A 251 12.47 -13.42 3.18
CA TRP A 251 12.77 -14.85 3.24
C TRP A 251 14.03 -15.15 4.04
N ASP A 252 15.12 -14.40 3.84
CA ASP A 252 16.37 -14.60 4.57
C ASP A 252 16.20 -14.36 6.07
N VAL A 253 15.40 -13.35 6.44
CA VAL A 253 15.03 -13.12 7.85
C VAL A 253 14.16 -14.24 8.39
N LEU A 254 13.26 -14.81 7.59
CA LEU A 254 12.44 -15.95 8.01
C LEU A 254 13.31 -17.19 8.25
N ASP A 255 14.29 -17.46 7.40
CA ASP A 255 15.23 -18.57 7.56
C ASP A 255 16.07 -18.41 8.83
N PHE A 256 16.60 -17.21 9.07
CA PHE A 256 17.27 -16.87 10.33
C PHE A 256 16.36 -17.11 11.56
N ALA A 257 15.10 -16.68 11.49
CA ALA A 257 14.14 -16.88 12.57
C ALA A 257 13.85 -18.36 12.82
N LEU A 258 13.71 -19.18 11.76
CA LEU A 258 13.47 -20.62 11.88
C LEU A 258 14.68 -21.37 12.44
N GLU A 259 15.89 -20.99 12.03
CA GLU A 259 17.14 -21.58 12.50
C GLU A 259 17.36 -21.30 14.01
N ARG A 260 17.22 -20.04 14.43
CA ARG A 260 17.51 -19.63 15.81
C ARG A 260 16.32 -19.78 16.77
N GLY A 261 15.10 -19.56 16.27
CA GLY A 261 13.88 -19.54 17.06
C GLY A 261 13.13 -20.86 17.13
N GLY A 262 13.54 -21.87 16.35
CA GLY A 262 13.06 -23.25 16.42
C GLY A 262 11.53 -23.38 16.45
N GLY A 263 11.01 -24.07 17.48
CA GLY A 263 9.57 -24.35 17.63
C GLY A 263 8.71 -23.09 17.67
N SER A 264 9.19 -22.01 18.29
CA SER A 264 8.41 -20.77 18.38
C SER A 264 8.30 -20.05 17.02
N ALA A 265 9.41 -19.97 16.28
CA ALA A 265 9.39 -19.43 14.92
C ALA A 265 8.46 -20.25 14.00
N LYS A 266 8.50 -21.59 14.09
CA LYS A 266 7.57 -22.48 13.37
C LYS A 266 6.11 -22.24 13.77
N ALA A 267 5.82 -21.96 15.04
CA ALA A 267 4.47 -21.61 15.49
C ALA A 267 4.02 -20.26 14.89
N GLY A 268 4.91 -19.26 14.85
CA GLY A 268 4.67 -17.99 14.18
C GLY A 268 4.39 -18.15 12.68
N LEU A 269 5.18 -18.97 11.99
CA LEU A 269 5.00 -19.30 10.57
C LEU A 269 3.66 -19.98 10.30
N ARG A 270 3.25 -20.95 11.14
CA ARG A 270 1.92 -21.59 11.02
C ARG A 270 0.76 -20.61 11.21
N ARG A 271 0.87 -19.69 12.18
CA ARG A 271 -0.12 -18.62 12.37
C ARG A 271 -0.19 -17.72 11.13
N ALA A 272 0.96 -17.35 10.57
CA ALA A 272 1.03 -16.54 9.36
C ALA A 272 0.39 -17.24 8.16
N LEU A 273 0.60 -18.55 7.99
CA LEU A 273 -0.06 -19.36 6.95
C LEU A 273 -1.59 -19.39 7.13
N ALA A 274 -2.09 -19.56 8.35
CA ALA A 274 -3.52 -19.47 8.61
C ALA A 274 -4.10 -18.08 8.30
N GLU A 275 -3.35 -17.02 8.61
CA GLU A 275 -3.72 -15.65 8.24
C GLU A 275 -3.69 -15.42 6.72
N LEU A 276 -2.75 -16.04 5.99
CA LEU A 276 -2.71 -16.00 4.53
C LEU A 276 -3.97 -16.64 3.92
N ASP A 277 -4.33 -17.84 4.40
CA ASP A 277 -5.49 -18.59 3.89
C ASP A 277 -6.82 -17.86 4.17
N ALA A 278 -6.89 -17.05 5.22
CA ALA A 278 -8.07 -16.25 5.56
C ALA A 278 -8.16 -14.91 4.81
N ARG A 279 -7.16 -14.54 4.00
CA ARG A 279 -7.19 -13.26 3.26
C ARG A 279 -8.15 -13.33 2.09
N SER A 280 -9.11 -12.42 2.11
CA SER A 280 -9.94 -12.11 0.94
C SER A 280 -9.34 -10.94 0.19
N THR A 281 -9.31 -11.03 -1.15
CA THR A 281 -9.10 -9.83 -1.98
C THR A 281 -10.38 -9.00 -1.93
N PRO A 282 -10.34 -7.74 -1.47
CA PRO A 282 -11.50 -6.86 -1.55
C PRO A 282 -11.86 -6.59 -3.02
N SER A 283 -13.18 -6.53 -3.31
CA SER A 283 -13.68 -6.09 -4.62
C SER A 283 -14.04 -4.62 -4.54
N LEU A 284 -13.57 -3.85 -5.51
CA LEU A 284 -13.69 -2.40 -5.53
C LEU A 284 -14.61 -1.95 -6.66
N PRO A 285 -15.55 -1.01 -6.43
CA PRO A 285 -16.29 -0.39 -7.52
C PRO A 285 -15.36 0.32 -8.52
N PRO A 286 -15.77 0.40 -9.79
CA PRO A 286 -15.06 1.19 -10.80
C PRO A 286 -15.05 2.67 -10.40
N ILE A 287 -13.99 3.38 -10.79
CA ILE A 287 -13.88 4.83 -10.58
C ILE A 287 -14.60 5.53 -11.74
N PRO A 288 -15.64 6.35 -11.50
CA PRO A 288 -16.35 7.02 -12.59
C PRO A 288 -15.42 7.88 -13.46
N GLY A 289 -15.61 7.88 -14.78
CA GLY A 289 -14.86 8.74 -15.70
C GLY A 289 -13.41 8.32 -15.97
N VAL A 290 -12.95 7.18 -15.45
CA VAL A 290 -11.71 6.52 -15.84
C VAL A 290 -11.98 5.03 -16.02
N ASP A 291 -11.57 4.48 -17.16
CA ASP A 291 -11.71 3.05 -17.44
C ASP A 291 -10.42 2.28 -17.11
N GLU A 292 -10.47 0.96 -17.23
CA GLU A 292 -9.33 0.09 -16.93
C GLU A 292 -8.16 0.34 -17.89
N ASP A 293 -8.43 0.64 -19.17
CA ASP A 293 -7.42 0.96 -20.17
C ASP A 293 -6.67 2.25 -19.85
N PHE A 294 -7.39 3.27 -19.36
CA PHE A 294 -6.78 4.50 -18.85
C PHE A 294 -5.85 4.20 -17.68
N LEU A 295 -6.33 3.48 -16.66
CA LEU A 295 -5.51 3.15 -15.48
C LEU A 295 -4.25 2.37 -15.90
N ALA A 296 -4.41 1.34 -16.75
CA ALA A 296 -3.34 0.50 -17.22
C ALA A 296 -2.25 1.29 -17.96
N ARG A 297 -2.62 2.20 -18.87
CA ARG A 297 -1.65 3.06 -19.58
C ARG A 297 -0.94 4.06 -18.67
N HIS A 298 -1.48 4.35 -17.48
CA HIS A 298 -0.83 5.16 -16.45
C HIS A 298 -0.15 4.31 -15.36
N GLY A 299 0.06 3.02 -15.61
CA GLY A 299 0.80 2.12 -14.72
C GLY A 299 0.02 1.73 -13.45
N LEU A 300 -1.29 1.97 -13.42
CA LEU A 300 -2.18 1.55 -12.34
C LEU A 300 -2.94 0.30 -12.78
N LEU A 301 -2.98 -0.71 -11.92
CA LEU A 301 -3.72 -1.94 -12.19
C LEU A 301 -5.19 -1.77 -11.84
N SER A 302 -6.05 -2.45 -12.60
CA SER A 302 -7.45 -2.60 -12.21
C SER A 302 -7.56 -3.52 -10.99
N GLN A 303 -8.72 -3.50 -10.35
CA GLN A 303 -8.89 -4.21 -9.07
C GLN A 303 -8.98 -5.72 -9.27
N ALA A 304 -9.52 -6.16 -10.41
CA ALA A 304 -9.44 -7.55 -10.83
C ALA A 304 -7.98 -8.02 -10.96
N GLU A 305 -7.11 -7.16 -11.48
CA GLU A 305 -5.70 -7.46 -11.75
C GLU A 305 -4.86 -7.45 -10.49
N LEU A 306 -5.05 -6.45 -9.62
CA LEU A 306 -4.47 -6.45 -8.28
C LEU A 306 -4.85 -7.74 -7.55
N GLY A 307 -6.12 -8.13 -7.62
CA GLY A 307 -6.60 -9.39 -7.05
C GLY A 307 -5.94 -10.63 -7.65
N HIS A 308 -5.75 -10.66 -8.98
CA HIS A 308 -5.04 -11.74 -9.66
C HIS A 308 -3.60 -11.88 -9.15
N TRP A 309 -2.80 -10.80 -9.19
CA TRP A 309 -1.40 -10.83 -8.74
C TRP A 309 -1.25 -11.10 -7.25
N THR A 310 -2.21 -10.63 -6.43
CA THR A 310 -2.27 -10.98 -5.01
C THR A 310 -2.41 -12.48 -4.81
N ARG A 311 -3.36 -13.11 -5.51
CA ARG A 311 -3.60 -14.56 -5.39
C ARG A 311 -2.41 -15.36 -5.88
N GLU A 312 -1.81 -14.97 -6.99
CA GLU A 312 -0.57 -15.57 -7.49
C GLU A 312 0.55 -15.50 -6.44
N CYS A 313 0.77 -14.32 -5.85
CA CYS A 313 1.81 -14.16 -4.82
C CYS A 313 1.51 -14.95 -3.54
N ILE A 314 0.24 -14.99 -3.10
CA ILE A 314 -0.19 -15.82 -1.96
C ILE A 314 0.13 -17.29 -2.24
N GLN A 315 -0.20 -17.80 -3.42
CA GLN A 315 0.07 -19.21 -3.77
C GLN A 315 1.57 -19.53 -3.74
N ARG A 316 2.41 -18.68 -4.36
CA ARG A 316 3.87 -18.84 -4.37
C ARG A 316 4.47 -18.77 -2.96
N THR A 317 4.04 -17.76 -2.19
CA THR A 317 4.48 -17.56 -0.80
C THR A 317 4.08 -18.74 0.08
N ARG A 318 2.84 -19.21 -0.05
CA ARG A 318 2.34 -20.37 0.69
C ARG A 318 3.13 -21.63 0.38
N ALA A 319 3.39 -21.90 -0.90
CA ALA A 319 4.17 -23.06 -1.33
C ALA A 319 5.59 -23.05 -0.73
N ARG A 320 6.32 -21.94 -0.85
CA ARG A 320 7.67 -21.79 -0.26
C ARG A 320 7.64 -21.90 1.26
N ALA A 321 6.68 -21.28 1.93
CA ALA A 321 6.55 -21.33 3.39
C ALA A 321 6.22 -22.73 3.93
N LEU A 322 5.41 -23.52 3.21
CA LEU A 322 5.12 -24.90 3.60
C LEU A 322 6.35 -25.80 3.47
N ALA A 323 7.16 -25.62 2.42
CA ALA A 323 8.41 -26.37 2.25
C ALA A 323 9.38 -26.13 3.42
N LEU A 324 9.41 -24.93 4.00
CA LEU A 324 10.23 -24.61 5.18
C LEU A 324 9.78 -25.31 6.47
N LEU A 325 8.54 -25.80 6.53
CA LEU A 325 8.02 -26.55 7.69
C LEU A 325 8.26 -28.06 7.59
N GLU A 326 8.62 -28.57 6.41
CA GLU A 326 8.93 -29.97 6.21
C GLU A 326 10.20 -30.36 7.00
N PRO A 327 10.30 -31.61 7.50
CA PRO A 327 11.53 -32.08 8.10
C PRO A 327 12.64 -32.03 7.05
N ARG A 328 13.73 -31.27 7.31
CA ARG A 328 14.92 -31.38 6.45
C ARG A 328 15.38 -32.84 6.48
N PRO A 329 15.64 -33.48 5.33
CA PRO A 329 16.23 -34.81 5.33
C PRO A 329 17.51 -34.76 6.17
N ALA A 330 17.65 -35.72 7.09
CA ALA A 330 18.82 -35.79 7.95
C ALA A 330 20.07 -35.75 7.06
N GLN A 331 20.93 -34.76 7.25
CA GLN A 331 22.28 -34.83 6.70
C GLN A 331 22.89 -36.09 7.30
N ILE A 332 23.05 -37.11 6.47
CA ILE A 332 23.83 -38.29 6.83
C ILE A 332 25.21 -37.75 7.12
N ALA A 333 25.53 -37.64 8.41
CA ALA A 333 26.88 -37.38 8.84
C ALA A 333 27.71 -38.55 8.34
N CYS A 334 28.43 -38.36 7.22
CA CYS A 334 29.56 -39.20 6.88
C CYS A 334 30.55 -39.03 8.02
N GLN A 335 30.42 -39.86 9.06
CA GLN A 335 31.43 -40.03 10.07
C GLN A 335 32.68 -40.51 9.33
N GLY A 336 33.62 -39.57 9.17
CA GLY A 336 34.92 -39.82 8.61
C GLY A 336 35.55 -40.99 9.35
N MET A 337 35.78 -42.05 8.59
CA MET A 337 36.50 -43.23 9.00
C MET A 337 37.88 -42.80 9.49
N THR A 338 38.11 -42.93 10.79
CA THR A 338 39.41 -42.78 11.42
C THR A 338 40.37 -43.79 10.81
N VAL A 339 41.29 -43.35 9.94
CA VAL A 339 42.44 -44.16 9.55
C VAL A 339 43.57 -43.82 10.52
N PHE A 340 43.70 -44.65 11.55
CA PHE A 340 44.95 -44.82 12.28
C PHE A 340 45.76 -45.94 11.62
N ARG A 341 47.04 -45.65 11.39
CA ARG A 341 48.16 -46.46 10.86
C ARG A 341 48.37 -46.44 9.36
#